data_AF-A0A2X1PMC8-F1
#
_entry.id   AF-A0A2X1PMC8-F1
#
_cell.length_a   1.000
_cell.length_b   1.000
_cell.length_c   1.000
_cell.angle_alpha   90.00
_cell.angle_beta   90.00
_cell.angle_gamma   90.00
#
_symmetry.space_group_name_H-M   'P 1'
#
loop_
_entity.id
_entity.type
_entity.pdbx_description
1 polymer ?
#
loop_
_entity_poly.entity_id
_entity_poly.type
_entity_poly.pdbx_seq_one_letter_code
_entity_poly.pdbx_strand_id
1 'polypeptide(L)'
;MAHFYQSLTKSEKKIADTILRSPDLVSQCSLSEIAKHLQVGEATLVRFCRTIGFKGFSEFKLELSIELATKDNQDESILETEIMPSDDSLTIAQKIANGGC
;
A
#
# COMPACT_ATOMS: atom_id res chain seq x y z
N MET A 1 -1.50 -8.84 16.51
CA MET A 1 -0.99 -9.76 15.45
C MET A 1 -0.13 -8.93 14.51
N ALA A 2 1.20 -8.96 14.67
CA ALA A 2 2.15 -8.16 13.88
C ALA A 2 3.46 -8.93 13.62
N HIS A 3 3.36 -10.25 13.40
CA HIS A 3 4.54 -11.09 13.23
C HIS A 3 5.34 -10.72 11.96
N PHE A 4 4.65 -10.35 10.88
CA PHE A 4 5.32 -10.04 9.62
C PHE A 4 6.08 -8.72 9.67
N TYR A 5 5.46 -7.63 10.14
CA TYR A 5 6.16 -6.33 10.26
C TYR A 5 7.44 -6.43 11.09
N GLN A 6 7.45 -7.23 12.17
CA GLN A 6 8.65 -7.43 12.99
C GLN A 6 9.79 -8.13 12.23
N SER A 7 9.45 -9.02 11.29
CA SER A 7 10.39 -9.77 10.45
C SER A 7 11.01 -8.95 9.31
N LEU A 8 10.44 -7.77 9.00
CA LEU A 8 10.94 -6.89 7.95
C LEU A 8 12.35 -6.38 8.25
N THR A 9 13.18 -6.28 7.21
CA THR A 9 14.47 -5.59 7.27
C THR A 9 14.28 -4.09 7.56
N LYS A 10 15.36 -3.38 7.92
CA LYS A 10 15.30 -1.93 8.16
C LYS A 10 14.74 -1.14 6.97
N SER A 11 15.14 -1.50 5.76
CA SER A 11 14.66 -0.85 4.53
C SER A 11 13.19 -1.15 4.27
N GLU A 12 12.74 -2.38 4.51
CA GLU A 12 11.33 -2.76 4.36
C GLU A 12 10.43 -2.12 5.41
N LYS A 13 10.89 -2.01 6.67
CA LYS A 13 10.18 -1.25 7.71
C LYS A 13 10.02 0.22 7.31
N LYS A 14 11.06 0.83 6.74
CA LYS A 14 11.00 2.20 6.23
C LYS A 14 9.95 2.34 5.12
N ILE A 15 9.89 1.38 4.20
CA ILE A 15 8.87 1.35 3.14
C ILE A 15 7.47 1.22 3.74
N ALA A 16 7.26 0.22 4.61
CA ALA A 16 5.99 -0.02 5.29
C ALA A 16 5.52 1.24 6.05
N ASP A 17 6.41 1.88 6.81
CA ASP A 17 6.11 3.07 7.58
C ASP A 17 5.69 4.25 6.71
N THR A 18 6.35 4.47 5.58
CA THR A 18 5.96 5.57 4.68
C THR A 18 4.61 5.31 4.02
N ILE A 19 4.31 4.07 3.65
CA ILE A 19 2.98 3.70 3.13
C ILE A 19 1.90 3.95 4.18
N LEU A 20 2.14 3.56 5.43
CA LEU A 20 1.18 3.72 6.52
C LEU A 20 1.00 5.17 6.98
N ARG A 21 2.07 5.98 6.97
CA ARG A 21 2.03 7.37 7.46
C ARG A 21 1.66 8.38 6.38
N SER A 22 1.93 8.08 5.12
CA SER A 22 1.74 9.02 4.01
C SER A 22 1.25 8.31 2.75
N PRO A 23 0.09 7.63 2.81
CA PRO A 23 -0.44 6.88 1.68
C PRO A 23 -0.73 7.77 0.46
N ASP A 24 -1.17 9.01 0.65
CA ASP A 24 -1.43 9.97 -0.44
C ASP A 24 -0.18 10.28 -1.25
N LEU A 25 0.94 10.53 -0.57
CA LEU A 25 2.23 10.75 -1.22
C LEU A 25 2.63 9.54 -2.07
N VAL A 26 2.41 8.34 -1.53
CA VAL A 26 2.73 7.09 -2.24
C VAL A 26 1.84 6.89 -3.47
N SER A 27 0.56 7.24 -3.36
CA SER A 27 -0.40 7.18 -4.47
C SER A 27 -0.13 8.23 -5.56
N GLN A 28 0.52 9.34 -5.24
CA GLN A 28 0.80 10.41 -6.21
C GLN A 28 2.18 10.28 -6.87
N CYS A 29 3.20 9.77 -6.18
CA CYS A 29 4.56 9.67 -6.69
C CYS A 29 4.82 8.43 -7.57
N SER A 30 5.79 8.53 -8.48
CA SER A 30 6.30 7.40 -9.25
C SER A 30 7.19 6.46 -8.42
N LEU A 31 7.45 5.25 -8.94
CA LEU A 31 8.32 4.26 -8.29
C LEU A 31 9.70 4.84 -7.96
N SER A 32 10.30 5.55 -8.91
CA SER A 32 11.64 6.14 -8.80
C SER A 32 11.69 7.26 -7.77
N GLU A 33 10.64 8.09 -7.71
CA GLU A 33 10.52 9.16 -6.70
C GLU A 33 10.41 8.61 -5.28
N ILE A 34 9.58 7.57 -5.07
CA ILE A 34 9.44 6.95 -3.76
C ILE A 34 10.72 6.22 -3.37
N ALA A 35 11.31 5.46 -4.29
CA ALA A 35 12.59 4.78 -4.04
C ALA A 35 13.68 5.78 -3.63
N LYS A 36 13.76 6.94 -4.31
CA LYS A 36 14.67 8.03 -3.98
C LYS A 36 14.35 8.66 -2.62
N HIS A 37 13.08 8.95 -2.33
CA HIS A 37 12.65 9.50 -1.04
C HIS A 37 13.01 8.57 0.13
N LEU A 38 12.83 7.26 -0.07
CA LEU A 38 13.16 6.23 0.90
C LEU A 38 14.64 5.85 0.93
N GLN A 39 15.45 6.31 -0.02
CA GLN A 39 16.84 5.89 -0.22
C GLN A 39 16.98 4.36 -0.33
N VAL A 40 16.09 3.75 -1.10
CA VAL A 40 16.10 2.32 -1.43
C VAL A 40 16.19 2.14 -2.94
N GLY A 41 16.61 0.96 -3.40
CA GLY A 41 16.54 0.65 -4.83
C GLY A 41 15.09 0.44 -5.29
N GLU A 42 14.77 0.79 -6.53
CA GLU A 42 13.44 0.52 -7.11
C GLU A 42 13.08 -0.97 -7.05
N ALA A 43 14.07 -1.85 -7.29
CA ALA A 43 13.90 -3.29 -7.16
C ALA A 43 13.54 -3.72 -5.73
N THR A 44 14.04 -3.02 -4.70
CA THR A 44 13.68 -3.27 -3.30
C THR A 44 12.22 -2.92 -3.05
N LEU A 45 11.75 -1.78 -3.57
CA LEU A 45 10.36 -1.34 -3.43
C LEU A 45 9.40 -2.27 -4.16
N VAL A 46 9.73 -2.69 -5.39
CA VAL A 46 8.93 -3.69 -6.14
C VAL A 46 8.89 -5.03 -5.42
N ARG A 47 10.02 -5.49 -4.87
CA ARG A 47 10.05 -6.72 -4.06
C ARG A 47 9.17 -6.61 -2.83
N PHE A 48 9.22 -5.48 -2.11
CA PHE A 48 8.37 -5.25 -0.96
C PHE A 48 6.88 -5.35 -1.31
N CYS A 49 6.42 -4.71 -2.39
CA CYS A 49 5.04 -4.84 -2.87
C CYS A 49 4.66 -6.30 -3.13
N ARG A 50 5.59 -7.10 -3.66
CA ARG A 50 5.40 -8.55 -3.84
C ARG A 50 5.33 -9.32 -2.54
N THR A 51 6.17 -8.99 -1.57
CA THR A 51 6.16 -9.65 -0.26
C THR A 51 4.85 -9.43 0.49
N ILE A 52 4.11 -8.36 0.23
CA ILE A 52 2.78 -8.10 0.82
C ILE A 52 1.60 -8.52 -0.07
N GLY A 53 1.87 -9.30 -1.14
CA GLY A 53 0.83 -9.97 -1.94
C GLY A 53 0.42 -9.30 -3.25
N PHE A 54 1.16 -8.30 -3.74
CA PHE A 54 0.91 -7.68 -5.05
C PHE A 54 1.86 -8.22 -6.14
N LYS A 55 1.51 -8.13 -7.41
CA LYS A 55 2.37 -8.51 -8.54
C LYS A 55 3.54 -7.55 -8.76
N GLY A 56 3.42 -6.32 -8.24
CA GLY A 56 4.44 -5.28 -8.30
C GLY A 56 3.90 -3.91 -7.89
N PHE A 57 4.69 -2.87 -8.14
CA PHE A 57 4.36 -1.51 -7.71
C PHE A 57 3.11 -0.94 -8.38
N SER A 58 2.88 -1.20 -9.67
CA SER A 58 1.72 -0.65 -10.38
C SER A 58 0.39 -1.18 -9.84
N GLU A 59 0.31 -2.48 -9.55
CA GLU A 59 -0.90 -3.08 -8.94
C GLU A 59 -1.10 -2.59 -7.50
N PHE A 60 -0.01 -2.52 -6.71
CA PHE A 60 -0.04 -1.92 -5.39
C PHE A 60 -0.55 -0.46 -5.42
N LYS A 61 -0.05 0.36 -6.35
CA LYS A 61 -0.42 1.77 -6.45
C LYS A 61 -1.88 1.95 -6.86
N LEU A 62 -2.38 1.12 -7.78
CA LEU A 62 -3.80 1.10 -8.16
C LEU A 62 -4.69 0.78 -6.97
N GLU A 63 -4.37 -0.29 -6.22
CA GLU A 63 -5.14 -0.68 -5.03
C GLU A 63 -5.11 0.44 -3.97
N LEU A 64 -3.95 1.07 -3.76
CA LEU A 64 -3.81 2.18 -2.82
C LEU A 64 -4.67 3.38 -3.23
N SER A 65 -4.69 3.73 -4.52
CA SER A 65 -5.54 4.79 -5.04
C SER A 65 -7.03 4.49 -4.84
N ILE A 66 -7.45 3.23 -5.06
CA ILE A 66 -8.84 2.80 -4.83
C ILE A 66 -9.18 2.89 -3.35
N GLU A 67 -8.33 2.36 -2.46
CA GLU A 67 -8.54 2.39 -1.01
C GLU A 67 -8.61 3.83 -0.47
N LEU A 68 -7.80 4.75 -1.00
CA LEU A 68 -7.85 6.16 -0.62
C LEU A 68 -9.13 6.84 -1.11
N ALA A 69 -9.53 6.59 -2.36
CA ALA A 69 -10.76 7.14 -2.91
C ALA A 69 -12.00 6.64 -2.15
N THR A 70 -12.04 5.36 -1.75
CA THR A 70 -13.19 4.81 -1.00
C THR A 70 -13.22 5.26 0.47
N LYS A 71 -12.06 5.55 1.08
CA LYS A 71 -12.00 6.14 2.43
C LYS A 71 -12.48 7.59 2.47
N ASP A 72 -12.13 8.39 1.46
CA ASP A 72 -12.54 9.80 1.38
C ASP A 72 -14.06 9.94 1.21
N ASN A 73 -14.68 9.02 0.46
CA ASN A 73 -16.14 8.94 0.26
C ASN A 73 -16.95 8.47 1.48
N GLN A 74 -16.32 8.14 2.62
CA GLN A 74 -17.06 7.87 3.86
C GLN A 74 -17.39 9.14 4.66
N ASP A 75 -16.80 10.30 4.32
CA ASP A 75 -17.10 11.59 4.96
C ASP A 75 -18.06 12.47 4.13
N GLU A 76 -18.09 12.31 2.80
CA GLU A 76 -19.06 13.00 1.93
C GLU A 76 -19.96 12.01 1.16
N SER A 77 -21.24 12.02 1.53
CA SER A 77 -22.31 11.40 0.75
C SER A 77 -22.35 12.00 -0.67
N ILE A 78 -22.52 11.11 -1.65
CA ILE A 78 -22.85 11.33 -3.08
C ILE A 78 -21.63 11.31 -4.02
N LEU A 79 -21.32 10.10 -4.52
CA LEU A 79 -21.00 9.86 -5.93
C LEU A 79 -21.30 8.38 -6.25
N GLU A 80 -22.26 8.16 -7.15
CA GLU A 80 -22.64 6.86 -7.68
C GLU A 80 -21.45 6.20 -8.40
N THR A 81 -20.80 5.25 -7.72
CA THR A 81 -20.21 4.12 -8.42
C THR A 81 -20.58 2.88 -7.64
N GLU A 82 -21.33 1.98 -8.29
CA GLU A 82 -21.68 0.65 -7.77
C GLU A 82 -20.41 -0.19 -7.60
N ILE A 83 -19.62 0.09 -6.57
CA ILE A 83 -18.65 -0.86 -6.06
C ILE A 83 -19.45 -1.76 -5.15
N MET A 84 -19.89 -2.91 -5.67
CA MET A 84 -20.46 -3.97 -4.83
C MET A 84 -19.44 -4.27 -3.72
N PRO A 85 -19.77 -4.05 -2.43
CA PRO A 85 -18.92 -4.47 -1.34
C PRO A 85 -19.13 -5.97 -1.18
N SER A 86 -18.51 -6.76 -2.06
CA SER A 86 -18.26 -8.16 -1.76
C SER A 86 -17.04 -8.19 -0.86
N ASP A 87 -17.27 -7.83 0.41
CA ASP A 87 -16.30 -7.74 1.48
C ASP A 87 -15.50 -9.05 1.61
N ASP A 88 -14.28 -9.04 1.06
CA ASP A 88 -13.18 -9.95 1.40
C ASP A 88 -11.82 -9.40 0.93
N SER A 89 -11.69 -8.07 0.72
CA SER A 89 -10.39 -7.45 0.40
C SER A 89 -9.72 -6.90 1.67
N LEU A 90 -8.56 -7.47 2.02
CA LEU A 90 -7.73 -6.92 3.10
C LEU A 90 -7.17 -5.56 2.69
N THR A 91 -7.25 -4.57 3.59
CA THR A 91 -6.61 -3.26 3.44
C THR A 91 -5.10 -3.42 3.28
N ILE A 92 -4.44 -2.43 2.67
CA ILE A 92 -2.98 -2.40 2.55
C ILE A 92 -2.31 -2.46 3.92
N ALA A 93 -2.89 -1.80 4.93
CA ALA A 93 -2.38 -1.87 6.30
C ALA A 93 -2.45 -3.30 6.88
N GLN A 94 -3.54 -4.03 6.62
CA GLN A 94 -3.67 -5.44 7.02
C GLN A 94 -2.71 -6.34 6.25
N LYS A 95 -2.51 -6.12 4.94
CA LYS A 95 -1.52 -6.85 4.14
C LYS A 95 -0.10 -6.65 4.68
N ILE A 96 0.25 -5.44 5.10
CA ILE A 96 1.53 -5.15 5.77
C ILE A 96 1.63 -5.84 7.14
N ALA A 97 0.53 -5.97 7.89
CA ALA A 97 0.56 -6.64 9.20
C ALA A 97 0.70 -8.16 9.09
N ASN A 98 0.11 -8.75 8.05
CA ASN A 98 -0.01 -10.20 7.87
C ASN A 98 1.11 -10.79 7.01
N GLY A 99 1.70 -10.01 6.11
CA GLY A 99 2.58 -10.54 5.04
C GLY A 99 1.75 -11.21 3.95
N GLY A 100 2.23 -11.16 2.71
CA GLY A 100 1.53 -11.74 1.56
C GLY A 100 1.35 -13.23 1.73
N CYS A 101 0.10 -13.67 1.76
CA CYS A 101 -0.31 -15.06 1.62
C CYS A 101 -0.16 -15.54 0.18
#